data_AF-A0A923U2M5-F1
#
_entry.id   AF-A0A923U2M5-F1
#
_cell.length_a   1.000
_cell.length_b   1.000
_cell.length_c   1.000
_cell.angle_alpha   90.00
_cell.angle_beta   90.00
_cell.angle_gamma   90.00
#
_symmetry.space_group_name_H-M   'P 1'
#
loop_
_entity.id
_entity.type
_entity.pdbx_description
1 polymer ?
#
loop_
_entity_poly.entity_id
_entity_poly.type
_entity_poly.pdbx_seq_one_letter_code
_entity_poly.pdbx_strand_id
1 'polypeptide(L)' 'MKSNEYENPTRNNPNQGSPGGPLETGVKIDGLQQVIELLKHADPSFRESLLKRLTSRDPKLAQSLRKIIR' A
#
# COMPACT_ATOMS: atom_id res chain seq x y z
N MET A 1 29.52 41.86 4.64
CA MET A 1 29.60 40.50 5.24
C MET A 1 28.17 40.15 5.64
N LYS A 2 27.42 39.20 5.07
CA LYS A 2 27.69 37.99 4.27
C LYS A 2 26.57 37.87 3.23
N SER A 3 26.92 37.60 1.97
CA SER A 3 26.00 37.18 0.93
C SER A 3 26.00 35.65 0.96
N ASN A 4 24.88 35.04 1.34
CA ASN A 4 24.73 33.59 1.24
C ASN A 4 24.35 33.25 -0.20
N GLU A 5 25.36 32.96 -1.02
CA GLU A 5 25.22 32.18 -2.25
C GLU A 5 24.64 30.81 -1.89
N TYR A 6 23.40 30.56 -2.27
CA TYR A 6 22.88 29.20 -2.36
C TYR A 6 23.41 28.60 -3.66
N GLU A 7 24.59 28.00 -3.60
CA GLU A 7 25.06 27.11 -4.65
C GLU A 7 24.09 25.93 -4.77
N ASN A 8 23.47 25.80 -5.93
CA ASN A 8 22.62 24.69 -6.30
C ASN A 8 23.47 23.68 -7.08
N PRO A 9 23.85 22.52 -6.52
CA PRO A 9 24.51 21.51 -7.30
C PRO A 9 23.44 20.66 -7.99
N THR A 10 22.96 21.11 -9.15
CA THR A 10 22.44 20.19 -10.17
C THR A 10 23.60 19.34 -10.67
N ARG A 11 23.89 18.23 -9.97
CA ARG A 11 24.73 17.15 -10.50
C ARG A 11 23.83 16.06 -11.05
N ASN A 12 23.39 16.25 -12.30
CA ASN A 12 22.90 15.17 -13.14
C ASN A 12 24.01 14.12 -13.27
N ASN A 13 23.85 12.95 -12.66
CA ASN A 13 24.71 11.80 -12.91
C ASN A 13 23.90 10.71 -13.63
N PRO A 14 23.98 10.59 -14.97
CA PRO A 14 23.22 9.61 -15.73
C PRO A 14 23.81 8.19 -15.71
N ASN A 15 24.61 7.81 -14.70
CA ASN A 15 25.30 6.53 -14.72
C ASN A 15 25.58 5.97 -13.31
N GLN A 16 24.54 5.53 -12.61
CA GLN A 16 24.69 4.53 -11.55
C GLN A 16 24.19 3.20 -12.10
N GLY A 17 25.13 2.44 -12.66
CA GLY A 17 24.91 1.09 -13.12
C GLY A 17 24.28 0.26 -12.02
N SER A 18 23.14 -0.35 -12.35
CA SER A 18 22.46 -1.34 -11.54
C SER A 18 23.45 -2.46 -11.18
N PRO A 19 23.75 -2.73 -9.89
CA PRO A 19 24.38 -3.99 -9.56
C PRO A 19 23.33 -5.07 -9.84
N GLY A 20 23.61 -5.93 -10.81
CA GLY A 20 22.87 -7.16 -11.07
C GLY A 20 23.01 -8.14 -9.90
N GLY A 21 22.36 -7.83 -8.78
CA GLY A 21 22.03 -8.80 -7.75
C GLY A 21 20.91 -9.72 -8.25
N PRO A 22 20.82 -10.96 -7.75
CA PRO A 22 19.68 -11.82 -8.06
C PRO A 22 18.43 -11.02 -7.74
N LEU A 23 17.48 -10.95 -8.69
CA LEU A 23 16.19 -10.31 -8.51
C LEU A 23 15.65 -10.77 -7.16
N GLU A 24 15.75 -9.91 -6.13
CA GLU A 24 15.15 -10.19 -4.84
C GLU A 24 13.71 -10.55 -5.16
N THR A 25 13.36 -11.78 -4.82
CA THR A 25 12.14 -12.42 -5.29
C THR A 25 11.01 -11.58 -4.76
N GLY A 26 10.49 -10.66 -5.59
CA GLY A 26 9.60 -9.60 -5.13
C GLY A 26 8.47 -10.26 -4.37
N VAL A 27 8.34 -9.93 -3.08
CA VAL A 27 7.35 -10.54 -2.21
C VAL A 27 5.99 -10.33 -2.88
N LYS A 28 5.37 -11.41 -3.35
CA LYS A 28 4.04 -11.36 -3.95
C LYS A 28 3.05 -11.05 -2.83
N ILE A 29 2.69 -9.78 -2.72
CA ILE A 29 1.69 -9.33 -1.76
C ILE A 29 0.30 -9.63 -2.35
N ASP A 30 -0.41 -10.56 -1.73
CA ASP A 30 -1.84 -10.72 -1.96
C ASP A 30 -2.61 -9.71 -1.10
N GLY A 31 -2.89 -8.55 -1.71
CA GLY A 31 -3.59 -7.46 -1.02
C GLY A 31 -5.00 -7.86 -0.56
N LEU A 32 -5.67 -8.78 -1.25
CA LEU A 32 -6.99 -9.24 -0.84
C LEU A 32 -6.89 -10.10 0.42
N GLN A 33 -5.93 -11.02 0.48
CA GLN A 33 -5.70 -11.83 1.68
C GLN A 33 -5.34 -10.98 2.89
N GLN A 34 -4.51 -9.95 2.71
CA GLN A 34 -4.19 -9.02 3.81
C GLN A 34 -5.43 -8.29 4.33
N VAL A 35 -6.32 -7.84 3.43
CA VAL A 35 -7.57 -7.20 3.83
C VAL A 35 -8.49 -8.18 4.55
N ILE A 36 -8.58 -9.43 4.10
CA ILE A 36 -9.36 -10.47 4.77
C ILE A 36 -8.83 -10.71 6.18
N GLU A 37 -7.52 -10.88 6.35
CA GLU A 37 -6.89 -11.10 7.65
C GLU A 37 -7.05 -9.89 8.58
N LEU A 38 -6.91 -8.68 8.06
CA LEU A 38 -7.21 -7.45 8.79
C LEU A 38 -8.65 -7.45 9.30
N LEU A 39 -9.62 -7.72 8.42
CA LEU A 39 -11.03 -7.71 8.78
C LEU A 39 -11.37 -8.79 9.81
N LYS A 40 -10.74 -9.97 9.76
CA LYS A 40 -10.96 -11.04 10.75
C LYS A 40 -10.48 -10.67 12.16
N HIS A 41 -9.36 -9.96 12.28
CA HIS A 41 -8.79 -9.57 13.57
C HIS A 41 -9.30 -8.21 14.07
N ALA A 42 -9.87 -7.40 13.18
CA ALA A 42 -10.44 -6.10 13.55
C ALA A 42 -11.69 -6.25 14.45
N ASP A 43 -11.88 -5.26 15.31
CA ASP A 43 -13.07 -5.09 16.14
C ASP A 43 -14.36 -5.18 15.29
N PRO A 44 -15.42 -5.86 15.76
CA PRO A 44 -16.66 -6.03 15.03
C PRO A 44 -17.31 -4.72 14.56
N SER A 45 -17.24 -3.66 15.37
CA SER A 45 -17.84 -2.36 15.06
C SER A 45 -17.07 -1.67 13.92
N PHE A 46 -15.74 -1.73 13.99
CA PHE A 46 -14.88 -1.20 12.92
C PHE A 46 -15.12 -1.96 11.60
N ARG A 47 -15.13 -3.30 11.65
CA ARG A 47 -15.39 -4.18 10.51
C ARG A 47 -16.70 -3.82 9.81
N GLU A 48 -17.79 -3.70 10.56
CA GLU A 48 -19.09 -3.33 9.99
C GLU A 48 -19.09 -1.92 9.41
N SER A 49 -18.43 -0.96 10.08
CA SER A 49 -18.33 0.41 9.57
C SER A 49 -17.58 0.48 8.22
N LEU A 50 -16.51 -0.31 8.09
CA LEU A 50 -15.68 -0.36 6.89
C LEU A 50 -16.43 -1.07 5.75
N LEU A 51 -17.07 -2.21 6.04
CA LEU A 51 -17.90 -2.92 5.06
C LEU A 51 -19.10 -2.09 4.59
N LYS A 52 -19.71 -1.29 5.48
CA LYS A 52 -20.80 -0.39 5.11
C LYS A 52 -20.32 0.68 4.13
N ARG A 53 -19.18 1.32 4.39
CA ARG A 53 -18.57 2.29 3.47
C ARG A 53 -18.18 1.64 2.14
N LEU A 54 -17.64 0.41 2.19
CA LEU A 54 -17.27 -0.33 0.99
C LEU A 54 -18.49 -0.67 0.15
N THR A 55 -19.62 -1.02 0.76
CA THR A 55 -20.86 -1.34 0.05
C THR A 55 -21.34 -0.18 -0.83
N SER A 56 -21.15 1.07 -0.39
CA SER A 56 -21.49 2.26 -1.18
C SER A 56 -20.62 2.45 -2.42
N ARG A 57 -19.41 1.86 -2.46
CA ARG A 57 -18.49 1.96 -3.60
C ARG A 57 -18.49 0.69 -4.46
N ASP A 58 -18.44 -0.46 -3.81
CA ASP A 58 -18.46 -1.77 -4.44
C ASP A 58 -19.31 -2.76 -3.60
N PRO A 59 -20.61 -2.88 -3.93
CA PRO A 59 -21.51 -3.77 -3.20
C PRO A 59 -21.16 -5.25 -3.39
N LYS A 60 -20.60 -5.63 -4.55
CA LYS A 60 -20.24 -7.03 -4.83
C LYS A 60 -19.05 -7.46 -3.98
N LEU A 61 -18.01 -6.64 -3.93
CA LEU A 61 -16.83 -6.92 -3.10
C LEU A 61 -17.21 -6.97 -1.62
N ALA A 62 -18.02 -6.02 -1.14
CA ALA A 62 -18.47 -6.01 0.25
C ALA A 62 -19.26 -7.28 0.61
N GLN A 63 -20.14 -7.76 -0.28
CA GLN A 63 -20.85 -9.02 -0.09
C GLN A 63 -19.91 -10.24 -0.06
N SER A 64 -18.93 -10.29 -0.96
CA SER A 64 -17.92 -11.35 -0.96
C SER A 64 -17.13 -11.38 0.34
N LEU A 65 -16.66 -10.22 0.81
CA LEU A 65 -15.94 -10.11 2.07
C LEU A 65 -16.80 -10.53 3.26
N ARG A 66 -18.08 -10.10 3.31
CA ARG A 66 -19.05 -10.52 4.35
C ARG A 66 -19.22 -12.04 4.41
N LYS A 67 -19.19 -12.75 3.28
CA LYS A 67 -19.29 -14.21 3.23
C LYS A 67 -18.02 -14.91 3.72
N ILE A 68 -16.85 -14.30 3.50
CA ILE A 68 -15.55 -14.89 3.84
C ILE A 68 -15.22 -14.74 5.33
N ILE A 69 -15.64 -13.63 5.95
CA ILE A 69 -15.27 -13.28 7.34
C ILE A 69 -16.32 -13.68 8.39
N ARG A 70 -17.46 -14.25 7.97
CA ARG A 70 -18.53 -14.72 8.84
C ARG A 70 -18.37 -16.21 9.11
#